data_AF-D7URT6-F1
#
_entry.id   AF-D7URT6-F1
#
_cell.length_a   1.000
_cell.length_b   1.000
_cell.length_c   1.000
_cell.angle_alpha   90.00
_cell.angle_beta   90.00
_cell.angle_gamma   90.00
#
_symmetry.space_group_name_H-M   'P 1'
#
loop_
_entity.id
_entity.type
_entity.pdbx_description
1 polymer ?
#
loop_
_entity_poly.entity_id
_entity_poly.type
_entity_poly.pdbx_seq_one_letter_code
_entity_poly.pdbx_strand_id
1 'polypeptide(L)'
;AFQCVAAVEVEIRGGGRSLEPLLKRVDANADPRQYADTVKALRVRRLTVGAAKVPAQLLVGALSVLAYSRLKELTLEDLEITDTMPPLPLEAKGLALSSLHLRNVSWAAGRSWLAELQQWLHPGLKALSIVQAHSLAFSCEQIRAFPDLTSLDLSDNAGLGERGLIAALCPHKFPALQNLALRNTGMETPTDVCAALAASGVQPHSLDLSHNSLRATANPSAPRCVWSSALNSLNLSFAGLEQVPRGLPAKLSVLDLSCNRLNRAPKR
;
A
#
# COMPACT_ATOMS: atom_id res chain seq x y z
N ALA A 1 -2.91 -28.37 -21.06
CA ALA A 1 -1.75 -27.65 -21.60
C ALA A 1 -1.56 -26.36 -20.81
N PHE A 2 -0.39 -26.14 -20.23
CA PHE A 2 -0.09 -24.95 -19.45
C PHE A 2 0.39 -23.82 -20.39
N GLN A 3 -0.53 -22.96 -20.84
CA GLN A 3 -0.23 -21.96 -21.88
C GLN A 3 0.61 -20.77 -21.37
N CYS A 4 0.51 -20.41 -20.09
CA CYS A 4 1.13 -19.19 -19.54
C CYS A 4 2.52 -19.40 -18.90
N VAL A 5 3.12 -20.60 -19.00
CA VAL A 5 4.35 -20.97 -18.28
C VAL A 5 5.56 -20.14 -18.68
N ALA A 6 5.61 -19.74 -19.95
CA ALA A 6 6.70 -18.95 -20.51
C ALA A 6 6.52 -17.43 -20.33
N ALA A 7 5.36 -16.98 -19.84
CA ALA A 7 5.04 -15.56 -19.71
C ALA A 7 5.80 -14.92 -18.54
N VAL A 8 6.15 -13.64 -18.70
CA VAL A 8 6.78 -12.81 -17.65
C VAL A 8 5.71 -12.11 -16.81
N GLU A 9 4.58 -11.80 -17.43
CA GLU A 9 3.42 -11.18 -16.80
C GLU A 9 2.22 -12.09 -16.99
N VAL A 10 1.51 -12.35 -15.90
CA VAL A 10 0.34 -13.23 -15.88
C VAL A 10 -0.77 -12.54 -15.12
N GLU A 11 -1.95 -12.56 -15.71
CA GLU A 11 -3.17 -12.05 -15.10
C GLU A 11 -4.19 -13.19 -14.98
N ILE A 12 -4.75 -13.35 -13.79
CA ILE A 12 -5.76 -14.36 -13.48
C ILE A 12 -6.99 -13.65 -12.93
N ARG A 13 -8.10 -13.73 -13.69
CA ARG A 13 -9.39 -13.15 -13.29
C ARG A 13 -10.38 -14.26 -12.94
N GLY A 14 -10.95 -14.21 -11.74
CA GLY A 14 -11.96 -15.16 -11.28
C GLY A 14 -13.39 -14.85 -11.74
N GLY A 15 -13.63 -13.66 -12.31
CA GLY A 15 -14.95 -13.22 -12.79
C GLY A 15 -16.01 -13.10 -11.69
N GLY A 16 -15.61 -12.75 -10.46
CA GLY A 16 -16.47 -12.62 -9.28
C GLY A 16 -16.86 -13.95 -8.63
N ARG A 17 -16.28 -15.07 -9.07
CA ARG A 17 -16.62 -16.41 -8.55
C ARG A 17 -16.04 -16.65 -7.16
N SER A 18 -16.75 -17.44 -6.37
CA SER A 18 -16.23 -18.01 -5.11
C SER A 18 -15.34 -19.21 -5.39
N LEU A 19 -14.14 -19.19 -4.81
CA LEU A 19 -13.16 -20.27 -4.86
C LEU A 19 -13.27 -21.25 -3.68
N GLU A 20 -14.24 -21.06 -2.76
CA GLU A 20 -14.51 -21.98 -1.65
C GLU A 20 -14.64 -23.46 -2.07
N PRO A 21 -15.27 -23.82 -3.21
CA PRO A 21 -15.36 -25.22 -3.62
C PRO A 21 -14.00 -25.89 -3.87
N LEU A 22 -12.92 -25.11 -4.11
CA LEU A 22 -11.57 -25.63 -4.29
C LEU A 22 -10.96 -26.16 -2.98
N LEU A 23 -11.45 -25.75 -1.81
CA LEU A 23 -10.98 -26.28 -0.53
C LEU A 23 -11.21 -27.79 -0.38
N LYS A 24 -12.22 -28.35 -1.07
CA LYS A 24 -12.46 -29.80 -1.08
C LYS A 24 -11.49 -30.57 -1.99
N ARG A 25 -10.76 -29.87 -2.86
CA ARG A 25 -9.91 -30.45 -3.91
C ARG A 25 -8.44 -30.17 -3.72
N VAL A 26 -8.10 -29.09 -3.02
CA VAL A 26 -6.74 -28.64 -2.78
C VAL A 26 -6.44 -28.80 -1.30
N ASP A 27 -5.45 -29.60 -0.98
CA ASP A 27 -4.88 -29.62 0.36
C ASP A 27 -3.98 -28.39 0.54
N ALA A 28 -4.48 -27.39 1.26
CA ALA A 28 -3.75 -26.17 1.56
C ALA A 28 -2.52 -26.41 2.46
N ASN A 29 -2.42 -27.58 3.10
CA ASN A 29 -1.29 -27.99 3.93
C ASN A 29 -0.30 -28.90 3.20
N ALA A 30 -0.53 -29.21 1.92
CA ALA A 30 0.41 -30.00 1.13
C ALA A 30 1.79 -29.32 1.08
N ASP A 31 2.86 -30.11 1.14
CA ASP A 31 4.22 -29.57 1.16
C ASP A 31 4.51 -28.81 -0.16
N PRO A 32 4.69 -27.47 -0.12
CA PRO A 32 4.90 -26.67 -1.32
C PRO A 32 6.21 -27.02 -2.04
N ARG A 33 7.16 -27.71 -1.36
CA ARG A 33 8.42 -28.18 -1.96
C ARG A 33 8.20 -29.14 -3.13
N GLN A 34 7.08 -29.86 -3.16
CA GLN A 34 6.76 -30.78 -4.26
C GLN A 34 6.65 -30.06 -5.62
N TYR A 35 6.28 -28.79 -5.61
CA TYR A 35 6.13 -27.98 -6.83
C TYR A 35 7.29 -27.00 -7.05
N ALA A 36 8.30 -27.00 -6.17
CA ALA A 36 9.34 -25.98 -6.17
C ALA A 36 10.12 -25.91 -7.48
N ASP A 37 10.52 -27.04 -8.06
CA ASP A 37 11.30 -27.06 -9.31
C ASP A 37 10.48 -26.54 -10.50
N THR A 38 9.21 -26.95 -10.60
CA THR A 38 8.29 -26.48 -11.64
C THR A 38 8.07 -24.97 -11.54
N VAL A 39 7.85 -24.46 -10.33
CA VAL A 39 7.55 -23.05 -10.08
C VAL A 39 8.80 -22.17 -10.21
N LYS A 40 9.98 -22.70 -9.85
CA LYS A 40 11.27 -22.04 -10.03
C LYS A 40 11.67 -21.92 -11.51
N ALA A 41 11.19 -22.82 -12.36
CA ALA A 41 11.36 -22.76 -13.81
C ALA A 41 10.47 -21.71 -14.48
N LEU A 42 9.41 -21.24 -13.82
CA LEU A 42 8.53 -20.19 -14.36
C LEU A 42 9.28 -18.88 -14.56
N ARG A 43 9.01 -18.22 -15.70
CA ARG A 43 9.58 -16.91 -16.03
C ARG A 43 8.80 -15.74 -15.45
N VAL A 44 7.66 -16.01 -14.81
CA VAL A 44 6.79 -15.00 -14.23
C VAL A 44 7.56 -14.11 -13.24
N ARG A 45 7.38 -12.81 -13.40
CA ARG A 45 7.91 -11.73 -12.54
C ARG A 45 6.80 -10.86 -12.00
N ARG A 46 5.72 -10.72 -12.76
CA ARG A 46 4.53 -9.93 -12.43
C ARG A 46 3.30 -10.82 -12.46
N LEU A 47 2.56 -10.83 -11.36
CA LEU A 47 1.34 -11.60 -11.23
C LEU A 47 0.21 -10.69 -10.75
N THR A 48 -0.88 -10.66 -11.50
CA THR A 48 -2.12 -10.00 -11.11
C THR A 48 -3.17 -11.07 -10.88
N VAL A 49 -3.80 -11.04 -9.71
CA VAL A 49 -4.92 -11.91 -9.36
C VAL A 49 -6.09 -11.03 -8.96
N GLY A 50 -7.25 -11.24 -9.58
CA GLY A 50 -8.38 -10.39 -9.25
C GLY A 50 -9.77 -10.92 -9.59
N ALA A 51 -10.77 -10.12 -9.20
CA ALA A 51 -12.19 -10.40 -9.39
C ALA A 51 -12.58 -11.80 -8.88
N ALA A 52 -12.38 -12.07 -7.58
CA ALA A 52 -12.70 -13.37 -7.01
C ALA A 52 -12.95 -13.29 -5.50
N LYS A 53 -13.73 -14.23 -4.98
CA LYS A 53 -13.84 -14.48 -3.54
C LYS A 53 -12.94 -15.66 -3.18
N VAL A 54 -11.94 -15.43 -2.34
CA VAL A 54 -10.82 -16.36 -2.11
C VAL A 54 -10.68 -16.66 -0.62
N PRO A 55 -10.84 -17.92 -0.20
CA PRO A 55 -10.50 -18.33 1.15
C PRO A 55 -9.04 -18.07 1.50
N ALA A 56 -8.78 -17.56 2.70
CA ALA A 56 -7.44 -17.24 3.17
C ALA A 56 -6.48 -18.44 3.05
N GLN A 57 -6.96 -19.66 3.27
CA GLN A 57 -6.17 -20.90 3.15
C GLN A 57 -5.65 -21.13 1.72
N LEU A 58 -6.45 -20.81 0.69
CA LEU A 58 -6.01 -20.92 -0.70
C LEU A 58 -5.01 -19.82 -1.06
N LEU A 59 -5.21 -18.61 -0.55
CA LEU A 59 -4.29 -17.50 -0.76
C LEU A 59 -2.92 -17.81 -0.16
N VAL A 60 -2.85 -18.22 1.11
CA VAL A 60 -1.57 -18.53 1.77
C VAL A 60 -0.89 -19.77 1.15
N GLY A 61 -1.66 -20.76 0.71
CA GLY A 61 -1.13 -21.90 -0.05
C GLY A 61 -0.46 -21.43 -1.36
N ALA A 62 -1.12 -20.54 -2.10
CA ALA A 62 -0.54 -19.95 -3.31
C ALA A 62 0.71 -19.11 -3.01
N LEU A 63 0.69 -18.26 -1.98
CA LEU A 63 1.86 -17.47 -1.56
C LEU A 63 3.05 -18.36 -1.19
N SER A 64 2.79 -19.48 -0.50
CA SER A 64 3.80 -20.47 -0.11
C SER A 64 4.47 -21.11 -1.32
N VAL A 65 3.68 -21.54 -2.30
CA VAL A 65 4.20 -22.11 -3.55
C VAL A 65 4.98 -21.07 -4.35
N LEU A 66 4.46 -19.85 -4.44
CA LEU A 66 5.12 -18.74 -5.13
C LEU A 66 6.42 -18.28 -4.45
N ALA A 67 6.65 -18.59 -3.17
CA ALA A 67 7.89 -18.25 -2.48
C ALA A 67 9.14 -18.96 -3.05
N TYR A 68 8.94 -20.05 -3.80
CA TYR A 68 9.98 -20.75 -4.57
C TYR A 68 10.17 -20.18 -5.97
N SER A 69 9.25 -19.34 -6.43
CA SER A 69 9.32 -18.66 -7.73
C SER A 69 10.32 -17.50 -7.71
N ARG A 70 10.45 -16.84 -8.86
CA ARG A 70 11.23 -15.62 -9.02
C ARG A 70 10.33 -14.37 -9.13
N LEU A 71 9.09 -14.46 -8.66
CA LEU A 71 8.12 -13.37 -8.66
C LEU A 71 8.69 -12.14 -7.94
N LYS A 72 8.40 -10.94 -8.48
CA LYS A 72 8.86 -9.65 -7.94
C LYS A 72 7.72 -8.70 -7.65
N GLU A 73 6.66 -8.78 -8.43
CA GLU A 73 5.51 -7.88 -8.30
C GLU A 73 4.24 -8.73 -8.19
N LEU A 74 3.44 -8.46 -7.17
CA LEU A 74 2.14 -9.08 -6.97
C LEU A 74 1.07 -7.98 -6.89
N THR A 75 0.01 -8.16 -7.67
CA THR A 75 -1.17 -7.30 -7.63
C THR A 75 -2.38 -8.14 -7.25
N LEU A 76 -3.08 -7.73 -6.20
CA LEU A 76 -4.37 -8.28 -5.78
C LEU A 76 -5.43 -7.21 -6.01
N GLU A 77 -6.44 -7.52 -6.84
CA GLU A 77 -7.44 -6.54 -7.26
C GLU A 77 -8.87 -7.10 -7.17
N ASP A 78 -9.80 -6.35 -6.58
CA ASP A 78 -11.21 -6.75 -6.50
C ASP A 78 -11.38 -8.15 -5.88
N LEU A 79 -10.74 -8.36 -4.73
CA LEU A 79 -10.76 -9.64 -4.01
C LEU A 79 -11.51 -9.54 -2.69
N GLU A 80 -12.29 -10.58 -2.38
CA GLU A 80 -12.87 -10.79 -1.05
C GLU A 80 -12.14 -11.96 -0.38
N ILE A 81 -11.27 -11.67 0.59
CA ILE A 81 -10.55 -12.70 1.33
C ILE A 81 -11.37 -13.13 2.55
N THR A 82 -11.89 -14.36 2.48
CA THR A 82 -12.66 -14.95 3.59
C THR A 82 -11.75 -15.62 4.59
N ASP A 83 -12.23 -15.70 5.83
CA ASP A 83 -11.55 -16.34 6.96
C ASP A 83 -10.22 -15.64 7.33
N THR A 84 -9.68 -16.01 8.48
CA THR A 84 -8.39 -15.49 8.95
C THR A 84 -7.25 -16.29 8.34
N MET A 85 -6.11 -15.64 8.12
CA MET A 85 -4.92 -16.35 7.64
C MET A 85 -4.36 -17.22 8.77
N PRO A 86 -4.01 -18.49 8.49
CA PRO A 86 -3.26 -19.27 9.45
C PRO A 86 -1.86 -18.65 9.65
N PRO A 87 -1.25 -18.86 10.83
CA PRO A 87 0.10 -18.40 11.08
C PRO A 87 1.12 -19.10 10.18
N LEU A 88 2.19 -18.40 9.80
CA LEU A 88 3.27 -18.98 9.00
C LEU A 88 3.99 -20.08 9.82
N PRO A 89 4.15 -21.31 9.30
CA PRO A 89 4.96 -22.34 9.95
C PRO A 89 6.42 -21.92 10.10
N LEU A 90 7.11 -22.35 11.17
CA LEU A 90 8.49 -21.93 11.48
C LEU A 90 9.51 -22.18 10.36
N GLU A 91 9.30 -23.22 9.56
CA GLU A 91 10.20 -23.62 8.47
C GLU A 91 9.85 -22.98 7.12
N ALA A 92 8.74 -22.26 7.04
CA ALA A 92 8.22 -21.75 5.79
C ALA A 92 8.94 -20.45 5.35
N LYS A 93 9.13 -20.33 4.03
CA LYS A 93 9.77 -19.18 3.41
C LYS A 93 8.72 -18.17 2.99
N GLY A 94 8.86 -16.92 3.44
CA GLY A 94 8.02 -15.81 2.97
C GLY A 94 8.28 -15.47 1.49
N LEU A 95 7.24 -14.99 0.81
CA LEU A 95 7.31 -14.58 -0.59
C LEU A 95 8.17 -13.30 -0.74
N ALA A 96 9.22 -13.40 -1.56
CA ALA A 96 10.19 -12.32 -1.75
C ALA A 96 9.78 -11.34 -2.87
N LEU A 97 8.89 -10.40 -2.53
CA LEU A 97 8.43 -9.35 -3.43
C LEU A 97 9.30 -8.10 -3.35
N SER A 98 9.35 -7.37 -4.47
CA SER A 98 9.84 -5.99 -4.54
C SER A 98 8.68 -4.99 -4.51
N SER A 99 7.55 -5.32 -5.15
CA SER A 99 6.34 -4.50 -5.12
C SER A 99 5.10 -5.34 -4.78
N LEU A 100 4.22 -4.78 -3.96
CA LEU A 100 2.90 -5.32 -3.67
C LEU A 100 1.84 -4.26 -3.90
N HIS A 101 0.85 -4.56 -4.74
CA HIS A 101 -0.27 -3.69 -5.04
C HIS A 101 -1.58 -4.35 -4.60
N LEU A 102 -2.37 -3.64 -3.80
CA LEU A 102 -3.66 -4.06 -3.31
C LEU A 102 -4.68 -3.03 -3.74
N ARG A 103 -5.70 -3.43 -4.50
CA ARG A 103 -6.77 -2.56 -4.96
C ARG A 103 -8.12 -3.18 -4.66
N ASN A 104 -8.95 -2.49 -3.88
CA ASN A 104 -10.29 -2.95 -3.54
C ASN A 104 -10.30 -4.40 -3.00
N VAL A 105 -9.43 -4.66 -2.02
CA VAL A 105 -9.33 -5.97 -1.36
C VAL A 105 -9.95 -5.89 0.03
N SER A 106 -10.91 -6.77 0.31
CA SER A 106 -11.51 -6.92 1.64
C SER A 106 -10.95 -8.15 2.36
N TRP A 107 -10.87 -8.06 3.68
CA TRP A 107 -10.24 -9.07 4.53
C TRP A 107 -11.13 -9.37 5.73
N ALA A 108 -11.35 -10.64 6.05
CA ALA A 108 -12.08 -11.03 7.26
C ALA A 108 -11.36 -10.60 8.56
N ALA A 109 -10.03 -10.50 8.53
CA ALA A 109 -9.19 -10.10 9.65
C ALA A 109 -9.38 -8.64 10.12
N GLY A 110 -10.21 -7.85 9.43
CA GLY A 110 -10.52 -6.47 9.83
C GLY A 110 -9.25 -5.63 9.98
N ARG A 111 -8.95 -5.11 11.17
CA ARG A 111 -7.79 -4.22 11.40
C ARG A 111 -6.42 -4.93 11.42
N SER A 112 -6.41 -6.27 11.46
CA SER A 112 -5.20 -7.09 11.59
C SER A 112 -4.70 -7.66 10.27
N TRP A 113 -5.41 -7.42 9.15
CA TRP A 113 -5.11 -8.04 7.86
C TRP A 113 -3.67 -7.81 7.40
N LEU A 114 -3.12 -6.60 7.61
CA LEU A 114 -1.77 -6.28 7.16
C LEU A 114 -0.72 -7.05 7.97
N ALA A 115 -0.94 -7.21 9.28
CA ALA A 115 -0.06 -7.98 10.15
C ALA A 115 -0.10 -9.48 9.80
N GLU A 116 -1.28 -10.02 9.50
CA GLU A 116 -1.45 -11.40 9.01
C GLU A 116 -0.73 -11.61 7.68
N LEU A 117 -0.98 -10.74 6.70
CA LEU A 117 -0.32 -10.82 5.39
C LEU A 117 1.20 -10.71 5.50
N GLN A 118 1.70 -9.84 6.37
CA GLN A 118 3.13 -9.64 6.60
C GLN A 118 3.84 -10.89 7.14
N GLN A 119 3.12 -11.87 7.71
CA GLN A 119 3.70 -13.15 8.09
C GLN A 119 4.18 -13.93 6.86
N TRP A 120 3.50 -13.80 5.73
CA TRP A 120 3.75 -14.54 4.50
C TRP A 120 4.67 -13.81 3.52
N LEU A 121 5.14 -12.61 3.87
CA LEU A 121 6.02 -11.79 3.04
C LEU A 121 7.45 -11.79 3.59
N HIS A 122 8.42 -11.79 2.69
CA HIS A 122 9.82 -11.50 3.04
C HIS A 122 9.97 -10.01 3.42
N PRO A 123 10.84 -9.63 4.37
CA PRO A 123 11.03 -8.25 4.81
C PRO A 123 11.57 -7.27 3.75
N GLY A 124 11.95 -7.76 2.57
CA GLY A 124 12.64 -6.99 1.51
C GLY A 124 11.71 -6.22 0.56
N LEU A 125 10.47 -5.95 0.98
CA LEU A 125 9.47 -5.24 0.18
C LEU A 125 9.88 -3.77 0.04
N LYS A 126 9.91 -3.25 -1.20
CA LYS A 126 10.35 -1.87 -1.49
C LYS A 126 9.19 -0.93 -1.78
N ALA A 127 8.15 -1.42 -2.44
CA ALA A 127 6.97 -0.65 -2.78
C ALA A 127 5.70 -1.35 -2.30
N LEU A 128 4.81 -0.58 -1.67
CA LEU A 128 3.51 -1.03 -1.21
C LEU A 128 2.46 -0.02 -1.67
N SER A 129 1.44 -0.51 -2.36
CA SER A 129 0.31 0.29 -2.81
C SER A 129 -0.96 -0.31 -2.23
N ILE A 130 -1.76 0.49 -1.53
CA ILE A 130 -3.02 0.10 -0.94
C ILE A 130 -4.07 1.11 -1.36
N VAL A 131 -4.95 0.69 -2.26
CA VAL A 131 -5.90 1.54 -2.98
C VAL A 131 -7.31 1.02 -2.71
N GLN A 132 -8.26 1.91 -2.44
CA GLN A 132 -9.66 1.54 -2.15
C GLN A 132 -9.80 0.46 -1.05
N ALA A 133 -9.02 0.58 0.03
CA ALA A 133 -9.14 -0.34 1.15
C ALA A 133 -10.42 -0.06 1.96
N HIS A 134 -11.05 -1.13 2.45
CA HIS A 134 -12.20 -0.99 3.34
C HIS A 134 -11.83 -0.32 4.68
N SER A 135 -10.61 -0.56 5.18
CA SER A 135 -10.07 0.10 6.37
C SER A 135 -8.53 0.10 6.35
N LEU A 136 -7.96 1.27 6.67
CA LEU A 136 -6.53 1.49 6.90
C LEU A 136 -6.20 1.74 8.39
N ALA A 137 -7.17 1.51 9.29
CA ALA A 137 -6.98 1.67 10.72
C ALA A 137 -6.31 0.42 11.32
N PHE A 138 -4.99 0.31 11.13
CA PHE A 138 -4.25 -0.89 11.49
C PHE A 138 -4.06 -1.08 13.00
N SER A 139 -3.97 -2.34 13.41
CA SER A 139 -3.46 -2.73 14.74
C SER A 139 -1.93 -2.62 14.76
N CYS A 140 -1.40 -1.40 14.89
CA CYS A 140 0.04 -1.10 14.75
C CYS A 140 0.98 -1.90 15.66
N GLU A 141 0.49 -2.37 16.82
CA GLU A 141 1.25 -3.24 17.73
C GLU A 141 1.61 -4.60 17.10
N GLN A 142 0.76 -5.09 16.20
CA GLN A 142 0.94 -6.39 15.54
C GLN A 142 1.79 -6.29 14.27
N ILE A 143 1.91 -5.08 13.69
CA ILE A 143 2.68 -4.85 12.47
C ILE A 143 4.17 -4.87 12.79
N ARG A 144 4.95 -5.62 12.01
CA ARG A 144 6.41 -5.59 12.07
C ARG A 144 6.93 -4.45 11.19
N ALA A 145 8.15 -3.97 11.44
CA ALA A 145 8.72 -2.93 10.62
C ALA A 145 8.92 -3.41 9.17
N PHE A 146 8.77 -2.49 8.21
CA PHE A 146 9.12 -2.67 6.82
C PHE A 146 10.47 -1.97 6.56
N PRO A 147 11.61 -2.66 6.75
CA PRO A 147 12.92 -2.03 6.79
C PRO A 147 13.32 -1.43 5.43
N ASP A 148 12.92 -2.08 4.33
CA ASP A 148 13.36 -1.72 2.97
C ASP A 148 12.29 -0.97 2.17
N LEU A 149 11.15 -0.62 2.79
CA LEU A 149 10.03 0.01 2.09
C LEU A 149 10.34 1.49 1.84
N THR A 150 10.61 1.81 0.58
CA THR A 150 10.95 3.17 0.13
C THR A 150 9.76 3.89 -0.48
N SER A 151 8.73 3.17 -0.96
CA SER A 151 7.54 3.76 -1.56
C SER A 151 6.27 3.21 -0.93
N LEU A 152 5.41 4.12 -0.44
CA LEU A 152 4.09 3.81 0.07
C LEU A 152 3.06 4.65 -0.67
N ASP A 153 2.12 3.98 -1.31
CA ASP A 153 1.00 4.60 -2.01
C ASP A 153 -0.30 4.24 -1.32
N LEU A 154 -0.97 5.24 -0.73
CA LEU A 154 -2.29 5.11 -0.12
C LEU A 154 -3.34 5.87 -0.91
N SER A 155 -3.12 6.09 -2.21
CA SER A 155 -4.04 6.85 -3.06
C SER A 155 -5.41 6.19 -3.20
N ASP A 156 -6.42 6.99 -3.53
CA ASP A 156 -7.83 6.60 -3.69
C ASP A 156 -8.44 5.92 -2.45
N ASN A 157 -8.04 6.39 -1.27
CA ASN A 157 -8.71 6.09 -0.01
C ASN A 157 -9.39 7.36 0.51
N ALA A 158 -10.46 7.80 -0.16
CA ALA A 158 -11.09 9.10 0.08
C ALA A 158 -11.57 9.35 1.53
N GLY A 159 -11.78 8.29 2.32
CA GLY A 159 -12.14 8.37 3.74
C GLY A 159 -10.96 8.36 4.71
N LEU A 160 -9.71 8.43 4.24
CA LEU A 160 -8.53 8.34 5.09
C LEU A 160 -8.38 9.61 5.95
N GLY A 161 -8.28 10.78 5.31
CA GLY A 161 -8.02 12.06 5.98
C GLY A 161 -6.77 12.06 6.86
N GLU A 162 -6.50 13.17 7.55
CA GLU A 162 -5.27 13.32 8.34
C GLU A 162 -5.27 12.47 9.61
N ARG A 163 -6.43 12.30 10.25
CA ARG A 163 -6.56 11.43 11.44
C ARG A 163 -6.37 9.96 11.10
N GLY A 164 -6.94 9.51 9.98
CA GLY A 164 -6.75 8.14 9.50
C GLY A 164 -5.32 7.92 9.02
N LEU A 165 -4.66 8.95 8.47
CA LEU A 165 -3.25 8.88 8.10
C LEU A 165 -2.35 8.54 9.29
N ILE A 166 -2.59 9.15 10.46
CA ILE A 166 -1.84 8.82 11.69
C ILE A 166 -2.02 7.35 12.08
N ALA A 167 -3.25 6.83 11.94
CA ALA A 167 -3.56 5.43 12.23
C ALA A 167 -2.99 4.45 11.18
N ALA A 168 -2.84 4.88 9.93
CA ALA A 168 -2.27 4.08 8.85
C ALA A 168 -0.73 4.06 8.90
N LEU A 169 -0.11 5.20 9.21
CA LEU A 169 1.33 5.35 9.37
C LEU A 169 1.74 4.95 10.79
N CYS A 170 1.78 3.64 11.03
CA CYS A 170 2.21 3.09 12.30
C CYS A 170 3.59 3.61 12.73
N PRO A 171 3.72 4.15 13.97
CA PRO A 171 4.97 4.72 14.45
C PRO A 171 6.16 3.77 14.32
N HIS A 172 7.26 4.27 13.77
CA HIS A 172 8.52 3.53 13.57
C HIS A 172 8.45 2.29 12.68
N LYS A 173 7.33 2.00 12.01
CA LYS A 173 7.21 0.82 11.14
C LYS A 173 7.71 1.03 9.71
N PHE A 174 7.96 2.29 9.30
CA PHE A 174 8.40 2.64 7.93
C PHE A 174 9.69 3.48 7.94
N PRO A 175 10.81 2.95 8.46
CA PRO A 175 12.04 3.73 8.71
C PRO A 175 12.73 4.24 7.44
N ALA A 176 12.60 3.54 6.30
CA ALA A 176 13.28 3.87 5.05
C ALA A 176 12.39 4.58 4.03
N LEU A 177 11.21 5.06 4.44
CA LEU A 177 10.22 5.61 3.51
C LEU A 177 10.73 6.90 2.84
N GLN A 178 10.73 6.92 1.52
CA GLN A 178 11.18 8.06 0.71
C GLN A 178 10.04 8.70 -0.07
N ASN A 179 9.17 7.89 -0.67
CA ASN A 179 8.07 8.36 -1.50
C ASN A 179 6.75 8.01 -0.82
N LEU A 180 5.93 9.03 -0.54
CA LEU A 180 4.61 8.87 0.02
C LEU A 180 3.58 9.50 -0.93
N ALA A 181 2.68 8.68 -1.45
CA ALA A 181 1.58 9.11 -2.29
C ALA A 181 0.25 9.02 -1.53
N LEU A 182 -0.46 10.15 -1.47
CA LEU A 182 -1.74 10.32 -0.77
C LEU A 182 -2.76 10.97 -1.70
N ARG A 183 -2.82 10.58 -2.98
CA ARG A 183 -3.74 11.20 -3.94
C ARG A 183 -5.17 10.83 -3.64
N ASN A 184 -6.10 11.77 -3.70
CA ASN A 184 -7.53 11.50 -3.49
C ASN A 184 -7.79 10.73 -2.17
N THR A 185 -7.22 11.21 -1.07
CA THR A 185 -7.32 10.58 0.27
C THR A 185 -8.13 11.40 1.26
N GLY A 186 -8.77 12.48 0.80
CA GLY A 186 -9.56 13.37 1.64
C GLY A 186 -8.71 14.28 2.54
N MET A 187 -7.45 14.53 2.18
CA MET A 187 -6.62 15.52 2.88
C MET A 187 -7.18 16.92 2.62
N GLU A 188 -7.21 17.75 3.65
CA GLU A 188 -7.73 19.11 3.61
C GLU A 188 -6.62 20.14 3.54
N THR A 189 -5.55 20.02 4.34
CA THR A 189 -4.48 21.03 4.36
C THR A 189 -3.07 20.43 4.42
N PRO A 190 -2.07 21.02 3.72
CA PRO A 190 -0.69 20.57 3.85
C PRO A 190 -0.13 20.66 5.28
N THR A 191 -0.59 21.61 6.09
CA THR A 191 -0.14 21.76 7.49
C THR A 191 -0.63 20.62 8.38
N ASP A 192 -1.87 20.17 8.21
CA ASP A 192 -2.41 19.04 8.96
C ASP A 192 -1.73 17.73 8.55
N VAL A 193 -1.44 17.56 7.26
CA VAL A 193 -0.63 16.43 6.75
C VAL A 193 0.76 16.45 7.37
N CYS A 194 1.43 17.60 7.40
CA CYS A 194 2.73 17.74 8.05
C CYS A 194 2.67 17.29 9.52
N ALA A 195 1.65 17.73 10.27
CA ALA A 195 1.49 17.36 11.67
C ALA A 195 1.26 15.85 11.84
N ALA A 196 0.49 15.23 10.95
CA ALA A 196 0.28 13.79 10.93
C ALA A 196 1.58 13.02 10.65
N LEU A 197 2.40 13.46 9.69
CA LEU A 197 3.70 12.85 9.40
C LEU A 197 4.65 12.95 10.59
N ALA A 198 4.69 14.10 11.25
CA ALA A 198 5.48 14.31 12.45
C ALA A 198 5.04 13.39 13.60
N ALA A 199 3.73 13.24 13.83
CA ALA A 199 3.17 12.36 14.84
C ALA A 199 3.51 10.87 14.59
N SER A 200 3.55 10.45 13.33
CA SER A 200 3.91 9.09 12.93
C SER A 200 5.43 8.85 12.81
N GLY A 201 6.24 9.89 12.95
CA GLY A 201 7.71 9.81 12.82
C GLY A 201 8.18 9.50 11.39
N VAL A 202 7.35 9.80 10.38
CA VAL A 202 7.64 9.52 8.96
C VAL A 202 8.18 10.77 8.29
N GLN A 203 9.28 10.63 7.55
CA GLN A 203 9.99 11.75 6.92
C GLN A 203 10.28 11.47 5.44
N PRO A 204 9.28 11.63 4.56
CA PRO A 204 9.45 11.33 3.15
C PRO A 204 10.31 12.40 2.45
N HIS A 205 10.97 12.00 1.38
CA HIS A 205 11.65 12.90 0.44
C HIS A 205 10.68 13.49 -0.58
N SER A 206 9.74 12.67 -1.07
CA SER A 206 8.69 13.09 -2.00
C SER A 206 7.32 12.83 -1.40
N LEU A 207 6.46 13.86 -1.42
CA LEU A 207 5.08 13.80 -0.97
C LEU A 207 4.14 14.22 -2.11
N ASP A 208 3.21 13.34 -2.44
CA ASP A 208 2.19 13.60 -3.46
C ASP A 208 0.80 13.72 -2.83
N LEU A 209 0.26 14.94 -2.83
CA LEU A 209 -1.08 15.28 -2.33
C LEU A 209 -2.02 15.68 -3.48
N SER A 210 -1.66 15.39 -4.74
CA SER A 210 -2.49 15.73 -5.89
C SER A 210 -3.89 15.12 -5.80
N HIS A 211 -4.86 15.72 -6.49
CA HIS A 211 -6.25 15.26 -6.51
C HIS A 211 -6.98 15.27 -5.16
N ASN A 212 -6.43 15.91 -4.12
CA ASN A 212 -7.19 16.21 -2.90
C ASN A 212 -7.91 17.56 -3.01
N SER A 213 -9.02 17.74 -2.31
CA SER A 213 -9.72 19.04 -2.25
C SER A 213 -9.07 19.95 -1.21
N LEU A 214 -7.87 20.43 -1.51
CA LEU A 214 -7.04 21.17 -0.56
C LEU A 214 -7.57 22.60 -0.31
N ARG A 215 -7.49 23.03 0.94
CA ARG A 215 -7.80 24.41 1.38
C ARG A 215 -6.50 25.18 1.60
N ALA A 216 -6.50 26.46 1.22
CA ALA A 216 -5.32 27.32 1.34
C ALA A 216 -5.12 27.88 2.77
N THR A 217 -6.19 28.01 3.54
CA THR A 217 -6.15 28.49 4.92
C THR A 217 -5.76 27.36 5.85
N ALA A 218 -4.68 27.56 6.60
CA ALA A 218 -4.36 26.68 7.71
C ALA A 218 -5.52 26.66 8.71
N ASN A 219 -5.83 25.48 9.24
CA ASN A 219 -6.76 25.38 10.36
C ASN A 219 -6.16 26.16 11.55
N PRO A 220 -6.85 27.17 12.11
CA PRO A 220 -6.31 27.99 13.19
C PRO A 220 -6.01 27.19 14.47
N SER A 221 -6.60 26.01 14.60
CA SER A 221 -6.35 25.06 15.69
C SER A 221 -5.25 24.05 15.36
N ALA A 222 -4.70 24.03 14.15
CA ALA A 222 -3.64 23.12 13.77
C ALA A 222 -2.33 23.48 14.49
N PRO A 223 -1.64 22.50 15.09
CA PRO A 223 -0.33 22.75 15.68
C PRO A 223 0.63 23.26 14.60
N ARG A 224 1.54 24.16 14.99
CA ARG A 224 2.63 24.59 14.11
C ARG A 224 3.45 23.36 13.74
N CYS A 225 3.41 22.97 12.48
CA CYS A 225 4.22 21.88 11.98
C CYS A 225 5.54 22.38 11.39
N VAL A 226 6.61 21.63 11.66
CA VAL A 226 7.90 21.81 11.01
C VAL A 226 8.09 20.66 10.04
N TRP A 227 8.15 20.99 8.75
CA TRP A 227 8.45 20.01 7.71
C TRP A 227 9.84 19.40 7.91
N SER A 228 9.97 18.11 7.59
CA SER A 228 11.28 17.47 7.57
C SER A 228 12.19 18.17 6.57
N SER A 229 13.47 18.36 6.95
CA SER A 229 14.51 18.90 6.08
C SER A 229 14.86 17.98 4.91
N ALA A 230 14.47 16.69 4.97
CA ALA A 230 14.64 15.73 3.89
C ALA A 230 13.62 15.89 2.75
N LEU A 231 12.48 16.56 3.01
CA LEU A 231 11.44 16.75 1.99
C LEU A 231 11.97 17.66 0.87
N ASN A 232 11.98 17.13 -0.35
CA ASN A 232 12.54 17.79 -1.54
C ASN A 232 11.50 18.04 -2.63
N SER A 233 10.42 17.25 -2.65
CA SER A 233 9.41 17.27 -3.70
C SER A 233 8.02 17.25 -3.09
N LEU A 234 7.20 18.22 -3.48
CA LEU A 234 5.81 18.31 -3.05
C LEU A 234 4.91 18.53 -4.27
N ASN A 235 3.96 17.61 -4.48
CA ASN A 235 2.97 17.72 -5.53
C ASN A 235 1.60 18.11 -4.95
N LEU A 236 1.09 19.27 -5.35
CA LEU A 236 -0.21 19.82 -5.00
C LEU A 236 -1.07 20.09 -6.26
N SER A 237 -0.77 19.41 -7.37
CA SER A 237 -1.50 19.56 -8.62
C SER A 237 -2.93 19.03 -8.54
N PHE A 238 -3.82 19.55 -9.40
CA PHE A 238 -5.22 19.13 -9.46
C PHE A 238 -5.97 19.20 -8.11
N ALA A 239 -5.54 20.08 -7.21
CA ALA A 239 -6.07 20.15 -5.86
C ALA A 239 -7.20 21.17 -5.67
N GLY A 240 -7.59 21.87 -6.75
CA GLY A 240 -8.61 22.90 -6.72
C GLY A 240 -8.21 24.17 -5.95
N LEU A 241 -6.91 24.36 -5.68
CA LEU A 241 -6.41 25.49 -4.90
C LEU A 241 -6.71 26.82 -5.60
N GLU A 242 -7.35 27.74 -4.89
CA GLU A 242 -7.58 29.11 -5.36
C GLU A 242 -6.45 30.06 -4.96
N GLN A 243 -5.71 29.69 -3.91
CA GLN A 243 -4.57 30.43 -3.38
C GLN A 243 -3.46 29.46 -2.98
N VAL A 244 -2.21 29.92 -2.96
CA VAL A 244 -1.09 29.13 -2.46
C VAL A 244 -1.32 28.85 -0.96
N PRO A 245 -1.27 27.58 -0.52
CA PRO A 245 -1.45 27.24 0.89
C PRO A 245 -0.42 27.90 1.80
N ARG A 246 -0.84 28.22 3.01
CA ARG A 246 0.09 28.63 4.07
C ARG A 246 0.80 27.40 4.65
N GLY A 247 1.95 27.63 5.27
CA GLY A 247 2.69 26.58 5.98
C GLY A 247 3.36 25.57 5.06
N LEU A 248 3.72 25.96 3.83
CA LEU A 248 4.57 25.14 2.96
C LEU A 248 6.01 25.08 3.49
N PRO A 249 6.80 24.06 3.13
CA PRO A 249 8.21 24.00 3.47
C PRO A 249 8.96 25.21 2.91
N ALA A 250 9.92 25.74 3.66
CA ALA A 250 10.73 26.88 3.23
C ALA A 250 11.71 26.53 2.08
N LYS A 251 12.03 25.24 1.91
CA LYS A 251 12.95 24.73 0.90
C LYS A 251 12.38 23.47 0.25
N LEU A 252 12.31 23.47 -1.07
CA LEU A 252 11.97 22.34 -1.92
C LEU A 252 12.81 22.44 -3.19
N SER A 253 13.13 21.29 -3.79
CA SER A 253 13.69 21.22 -5.15
C SER A 253 12.59 21.31 -6.20
N VAL A 254 11.44 20.69 -5.93
CA VAL A 254 10.28 20.66 -6.84
C VAL A 254 9.01 20.96 -6.04
N LEU A 255 8.22 21.91 -6.53
CA LEU A 255 6.87 22.20 -6.05
C LEU A 255 5.94 22.24 -7.26
N ASP A 256 5.08 21.23 -7.39
CA ASP A 256 4.08 21.18 -8.45
C ASP A 256 2.76 21.78 -7.97
N LEU A 257 2.36 22.90 -8.60
CA LEU A 257 1.10 23.61 -8.36
C LEU A 257 0.21 23.64 -9.61
N SER A 258 0.52 22.81 -10.62
CA SER A 258 -0.20 22.80 -11.90
C SER A 258 -1.68 22.43 -11.75
N CYS A 259 -2.49 22.84 -12.72
CA CYS A 259 -3.92 22.51 -12.80
C CYS A 259 -4.73 22.88 -11.55
N ASN A 260 -4.36 23.99 -10.90
CA ASN A 260 -5.12 24.64 -9.84
C ASN A 260 -5.87 25.88 -10.36
N ARG A 261 -6.66 26.52 -9.49
CA ARG A 261 -7.47 27.71 -9.80
C ARG A 261 -6.85 28.99 -9.24
N LEU A 262 -5.51 29.04 -9.21
CA LEU A 262 -4.76 30.15 -8.62
C LEU A 262 -5.05 31.45 -9.36
N ASN A 263 -5.62 32.43 -8.66
CA ASN A 263 -6.07 33.68 -9.27
C ASN A 263 -5.22 34.90 -8.90
N ARG A 264 -4.26 34.75 -7.98
CA ARG A 264 -3.40 35.82 -7.47
C ARG A 264 -2.01 35.29 -7.10
N ALA A 265 -1.02 36.18 -7.13
CA ALA A 265 0.30 35.88 -6.60
C ALA A 265 0.24 35.60 -5.08
N PRO A 266 1.13 34.72 -4.56
CA PRO A 266 1.21 34.48 -3.12
C PRO A 266 1.53 35.78 -2.37
N LYS A 267 0.76 36.05 -1.30
CA LYS A 267 1.04 37.17 -0.40
C LYS A 267 2.20 36.78 0.50
N ARG A 268 3.21 37.66 0.62
CA ARG A 268 4.33 37.51 1.55
C ARG A 268 3.86 37.54 3.00
#